data_AF-A0A3P8EA57-F1
#
_entry.id   AF-A0A3P8EA57-F1
#
_cell.length_a   1.000
_cell.length_b   1.000
_cell.length_c   1.000
_cell.angle_alpha   90.00
_cell.angle_beta   90.00
_cell.angle_gamma   90.00
#
_symmetry.space_group_name_H-M   'P 1'
#
loop_
_entity.id
_entity.type
_entity.pdbx_description
1 polymer ?
#
loop_
_entity_poly.entity_id
_entity_poly.type
_entity_poly.pdbx_seq_one_letter_code
_entity_poly.pdbx_strand_id
1 'polypeptide(L)'
;MVDRRQLATRYAIQVEVAINIDNKLIVNHIVLSHPFLIAITNDQTEPLLYSIFWKRMLATGQNDNSELYTDSSTLPWSVLRQAIRSYVKSQITQARTLEYYEVCHLQCMVLLPRVIRCKGTEDLETLEHELYGQARSRSTEINHIVLRDRLLTEQVLPTTPIERREFMTDKCYSCLDMATELQHTVWSWLFRATEMIQDVGHKLCPSPNLGEKKVTKTKKQMAASEEYQTMLSLFNKGIITFASPLCARQVFQDAKVALERGAMLLRMCDENSGFFSFVFGFEDSSSHVLRMGSVSAEQVKDFKQGLPEVLIDEQFPSRFAYLVKIVATNSDSYGIDVSLAGEFDSEGEEESEEGTQSYGGKLRPNLMEDKSSDEIK
;
A
#
# COMPACT_ATOMS: atom_id res chain seq x y z
N MET A 1 17.95 8.35 -23.93
CA MET A 1 18.35 9.36 -22.92
C MET A 1 17.58 10.64 -23.23
N VAL A 2 16.46 10.88 -22.55
CA VAL A 2 15.64 12.09 -22.77
C VAL A 2 16.49 13.31 -22.37
N ASP A 3 16.53 14.34 -23.22
CA ASP A 3 17.30 15.55 -22.94
C ASP A 3 16.80 16.19 -21.64
N ARG A 4 17.67 16.25 -20.61
CA ARG A 4 17.33 16.80 -19.29
C ARG A 4 16.78 18.23 -19.37
N ARG A 5 17.08 18.97 -20.44
CA ARG A 5 16.55 20.31 -20.69
C ARG A 5 15.04 20.33 -20.89
N GLN A 6 14.44 19.28 -21.46
CA GLN A 6 12.98 19.23 -21.70
C GLN A 6 12.17 18.92 -20.44
N LEU A 7 12.74 18.19 -19.47
CA LEU A 7 12.07 17.80 -18.22
C LEU A 7 12.02 18.94 -17.17
N ALA A 8 12.77 20.02 -17.38
CA ALA A 8 12.87 21.12 -16.43
C ALA A 8 11.98 22.32 -16.77
N THR A 9 11.41 22.36 -17.98
CA THR A 9 10.56 23.46 -18.43
C THR A 9 9.23 23.42 -17.69
N ARG A 10 8.97 24.46 -16.88
CA ARG A 10 7.71 24.64 -16.17
C ARG A 10 6.78 25.49 -17.01
N TYR A 11 5.55 25.01 -17.20
CA TYR A 11 4.49 25.71 -17.91
C TYR A 11 3.48 26.26 -16.92
N ALA A 12 2.75 27.31 -17.31
CA ALA A 12 1.59 27.82 -16.58
C ALA A 12 0.50 28.17 -17.60
N ILE A 13 -0.77 27.96 -17.25
CA ILE A 13 -1.91 28.39 -18.05
C ILE A 13 -2.23 29.82 -17.64
N GLN A 14 -2.16 30.74 -18.59
CA GLN A 14 -2.63 32.11 -18.41
C GLN A 14 -4.09 32.20 -18.86
N VAL A 15 -4.94 32.69 -17.96
CA VAL A 15 -6.35 32.96 -18.22
C VAL A 15 -6.56 34.46 -18.14
N GLU A 16 -6.97 35.05 -19.25
CA GLU A 16 -7.29 36.48 -19.35
C GLU A 16 -8.81 36.65 -19.45
N VAL A 17 -9.37 37.52 -18.61
CA VAL A 17 -10.81 37.81 -18.57
C VAL A 17 -11.01 39.32 -18.54
N ALA A 18 -11.73 39.86 -19.52
CA ALA A 18 -12.20 41.24 -19.51
C ALA A 18 -13.64 41.28 -18.99
N ILE A 19 -13.84 41.91 -17.83
CA ILE A 19 -15.15 42.09 -17.20
C ILE A 19 -15.61 43.51 -17.44
N ASN A 20 -16.72 43.67 -18.17
CA ASN A 20 -17.37 44.96 -18.34
C ASN A 20 -18.43 45.14 -17.24
N ILE A 21 -18.26 46.17 -16.41
CA ILE A 21 -19.18 46.54 -15.34
C ILE A 21 -19.92 47.81 -15.76
N ASP A 22 -21.23 47.67 -15.92
CA ASP A 22 -22.20 48.73 -16.26
C ASP A 22 -21.87 49.54 -17.54
N ASN A 23 -21.10 48.99 -18.49
CA ASN A 23 -20.59 49.72 -19.67
C ASN A 23 -19.78 50.99 -19.33
N LYS A 24 -19.33 51.10 -18.08
CA LYS A 24 -18.59 52.25 -17.56
C LYS A 24 -17.14 51.89 -17.22
N LEU A 25 -16.91 50.63 -16.88
CA LEU A 25 -15.61 50.14 -16.44
C LEU A 25 -15.32 48.80 -17.11
N ILE A 26 -14.16 48.69 -17.75
CA ILE A 26 -13.63 47.41 -18.23
C ILE A 26 -12.47 47.04 -17.32
N VAL A 27 -12.61 45.93 -16.59
CA VAL A 27 -11.59 45.37 -15.72
C VAL A 27 -10.97 44.16 -16.40
N ASN A 28 -9.67 44.22 -16.67
CA ASN A 28 -8.93 43.09 -17.23
C ASN A 28 -8.26 42.32 -16.08
N HIS A 29 -8.65 41.06 -15.90
CA HIS A 29 -8.05 40.13 -14.97
C HIS A 29 -7.12 39.18 -15.73
N ILE A 30 -5.94 38.95 -15.17
CA ILE A 30 -4.99 37.94 -15.63
C ILE A 30 -4.73 37.01 -14.45
N VAL A 31 -5.01 35.72 -14.64
CA VAL A 31 -4.77 34.68 -13.64
C VAL A 31 -3.82 33.65 -14.23
N LEU A 32 -2.79 33.28 -13.47
CA LEU A 32 -1.86 32.23 -13.84
C LEU A 32 -2.15 30.97 -13.02
N SER A 33 -2.18 29.81 -13.67
CA SER A 33 -2.19 28.54 -12.95
C SER A 33 -0.89 28.34 -12.18
N HIS A 34 -0.92 27.46 -11.19
CA HIS A 34 0.32 26.93 -10.62
C HIS A 34 1.20 26.32 -11.72
N PRO A 35 2.54 26.43 -11.61
CA PRO A 35 3.43 25.80 -12.56
C PRO A 35 3.20 24.28 -12.63
N PHE A 36 3.15 23.75 -13.84
CA PHE A 36 3.01 22.32 -14.12
C PHE A 36 4.09 21.85 -15.11
N LEU A 37 4.22 20.54 -15.18
CA LEU A 37 5.16 19.84 -16.05
C LEU A 37 4.34 18.98 -17.01
N ILE A 38 4.85 18.79 -18.22
CA ILE A 38 4.22 17.95 -19.24
C ILE A 38 5.08 16.70 -19.41
N ALA A 39 4.52 15.54 -19.07
CA ALA A 39 5.08 14.25 -19.45
C ALA A 39 4.68 13.94 -20.89
N ILE A 40 5.66 13.68 -21.75
CA ILE A 40 5.43 13.25 -23.14
C ILE A 40 5.25 11.74 -23.19
N THR A 41 5.99 11.01 -22.36
CA THR A 41 5.98 9.55 -22.27
C THR A 41 5.92 9.10 -20.82
N ASN A 42 5.43 7.88 -20.57
CA ASN A 42 5.19 7.38 -19.21
C ASN A 42 6.47 7.30 -18.36
N ASP A 43 7.62 7.01 -18.97
CA ASP A 43 8.93 6.95 -18.31
C ASP A 43 9.41 8.32 -17.76
N GLN A 44 8.78 9.42 -18.18
CA GLN A 44 9.08 10.76 -17.68
C GLN A 44 8.33 11.10 -16.39
N THR A 45 7.29 10.34 -16.03
CA THR A 45 6.41 10.67 -14.90
C THR A 45 7.16 10.76 -13.58
N GLU A 46 7.99 9.76 -13.26
CA GLU A 46 8.78 9.73 -12.03
C GLU A 46 9.79 10.90 -11.94
N PRO A 47 10.67 11.13 -12.95
CA PRO A 47 11.56 12.30 -12.95
C PRO A 47 10.85 13.65 -12.81
N LEU A 48 9.69 13.82 -13.46
CA LEU A 48 8.94 15.07 -13.40
C LEU A 48 8.33 15.28 -12.02
N LEU A 49 7.69 14.26 -11.45
CA LEU A 49 7.16 14.32 -10.09
C LEU A 49 8.29 14.58 -9.09
N TYR A 50 9.42 13.89 -9.21
CA TYR A 50 10.62 14.11 -8.38
C TYR A 50 11.07 15.58 -8.38
N SER A 51 10.97 16.26 -9.53
CA SER A 51 11.42 17.65 -9.68
C SER A 51 10.50 18.69 -9.03
N ILE A 52 9.22 18.36 -8.81
CA ILE A 52 8.18 19.30 -8.36
C ILE A 52 7.60 18.97 -6.99
N PHE A 53 7.62 17.70 -6.57
CA PHE A 53 6.95 17.21 -5.37
C PHE A 53 7.39 17.96 -4.11
N TRP A 54 8.70 18.02 -3.85
CA TRP A 54 9.26 18.73 -2.70
C TRP A 54 8.92 20.22 -2.71
N LYS A 55 9.06 20.86 -3.89
CA LYS A 55 8.82 22.30 -4.04
C LYS A 55 7.37 22.68 -3.75
N ARG A 56 6.41 21.85 -4.15
CA ARG A 56 4.99 22.07 -3.87
C ARG A 56 4.67 21.98 -2.39
N MET A 57 5.35 21.09 -1.65
CA MET A 57 5.18 21.01 -0.20
C MET A 57 5.78 22.22 0.54
N LEU A 58 6.85 22.83 0.02
CA LEU A 58 7.40 24.06 0.58
C LEU A 58 6.51 25.29 0.32
N ALA A 59 5.79 25.29 -0.80
CA ALA A 59 4.96 26.40 -1.24
C ALA A 59 3.59 26.51 -0.53
N THR A 60 3.35 25.74 0.55
CA THR A 60 2.05 25.75 1.27
C THR A 60 1.76 27.03 2.07
N GLY A 61 2.60 28.05 1.98
CA GLY A 61 2.28 29.41 2.43
C GLY A 61 1.92 30.30 1.24
N GLN A 62 0.76 30.96 1.29
CA GLN A 62 0.31 32.00 0.35
C GLN A 62 1.19 33.28 0.42
N ASN A 63 2.52 33.15 0.31
CA ASN A 63 3.39 34.29 0.08
C ASN A 63 3.54 34.49 -1.43
N ASP A 64 2.55 35.19 -1.98
CA ASP A 64 2.44 35.56 -3.39
C ASP A 64 3.50 36.57 -3.87
N ASN A 65 4.46 36.98 -3.03
CA ASN A 65 5.53 37.86 -3.47
C ASN A 65 6.79 37.65 -2.62
N SER A 66 7.94 37.56 -3.31
CA SER A 66 9.28 37.64 -2.76
C SER A 66 9.78 36.43 -1.95
N GLU A 67 10.07 35.32 -2.64
CA GLU A 67 11.22 34.39 -2.42
C GLU A 67 10.92 33.04 -3.09
N LEU A 68 10.71 33.03 -4.41
CA LEU A 68 10.46 31.81 -5.20
C LEU A 68 11.64 30.81 -5.25
N TYR A 69 12.72 31.06 -4.50
CA TYR A 69 13.97 30.32 -4.54
C TYR A 69 14.74 30.31 -3.21
N THR A 70 14.08 30.36 -2.04
CA THR A 70 14.77 29.89 -0.83
C THR A 70 14.89 28.38 -0.92
N ASP A 71 16.12 27.88 -1.07
CA ASP A 71 16.49 26.47 -0.95
C ASP A 71 16.33 25.99 0.51
N SER A 72 15.16 26.21 1.14
CA SER A 72 14.84 25.50 2.37
C SER A 72 14.76 24.02 1.99
N SER A 73 15.82 23.28 2.32
CA SER A 73 15.90 21.85 2.09
C SER A 73 15.03 21.08 3.09
N THR A 74 14.48 21.75 4.11
CA THR A 74 13.74 21.14 5.20
C THR A 74 12.27 21.53 5.22
N LEU A 75 11.43 20.60 5.66
CA LEU A 75 10.02 20.81 5.99
C LEU A 75 9.68 20.07 7.31
N PRO A 76 8.61 20.46 8.02
CA PRO A 76 8.16 19.71 9.20
C PRO A 76 7.53 18.37 8.81
N TRP A 77 7.73 17.33 9.62
CA TRP A 77 7.19 15.97 9.42
C TRP A 77 5.69 15.99 9.16
N SER A 78 4.92 16.84 9.86
CA SER A 78 3.48 16.98 9.64
C SER A 78 3.06 17.23 8.18
N VAL A 79 3.82 18.03 7.44
CA VAL A 79 3.55 18.32 6.02
C VAL A 79 3.86 17.09 5.16
N LEU A 80 5.03 16.47 5.35
CA LEU A 80 5.40 15.26 4.60
C LEU A 80 4.47 14.09 4.91
N ARG A 81 4.11 13.91 6.17
CA ARG A 81 3.15 12.89 6.64
C ARG A 81 1.82 13.02 5.92
N GLN A 82 1.27 14.24 5.82
CA GLN A 82 0.01 14.48 5.12
C GLN A 82 0.11 14.12 3.63
N ALA A 83 1.23 14.49 3.01
CA ALA A 83 1.51 14.19 1.61
C ALA A 83 1.66 12.67 1.36
N ILE A 84 2.43 11.98 2.20
CA ILE A 84 2.62 10.53 2.17
C ILE A 84 1.29 9.82 2.36
N ARG A 85 0.52 10.18 3.40
CA ARG A 85 -0.78 9.57 3.72
C ARG A 85 -1.76 9.64 2.55
N SER A 86 -1.71 10.73 1.81
CA SER A 86 -2.63 11.00 0.69
C SER A 86 -2.05 10.60 -0.67
N TYR A 87 -0.80 10.14 -0.75
CA TYR A 87 -0.07 9.99 -2.01
C TYR A 87 -0.78 9.04 -2.97
N VAL A 88 -1.02 7.79 -2.56
CA VAL A 88 -1.69 6.77 -3.40
C VAL A 88 -3.07 7.25 -3.83
N LYS A 89 -3.88 7.77 -2.91
CA LYS A 89 -5.22 8.33 -3.18
C LYS A 89 -5.20 9.50 -4.16
N SER A 90 -4.15 10.34 -4.12
CA SER A 90 -4.00 11.47 -5.03
C SER A 90 -3.67 11.04 -6.47
N GLN A 91 -2.96 9.91 -6.63
CA GLN A 91 -2.65 9.34 -7.94
C GLN A 91 -3.81 8.46 -8.47
N ILE A 92 -4.53 7.80 -7.56
CA ILE A 92 -5.62 6.87 -7.85
C ILE A 92 -6.83 7.28 -7.01
N THR A 93 -7.77 8.03 -7.59
CA THR A 93 -8.89 8.67 -6.85
C THR A 93 -9.74 7.68 -6.03
N GLN A 94 -9.87 6.43 -6.51
CA GLN A 94 -10.63 5.36 -5.86
C GLN A 94 -9.84 4.62 -4.76
N ALA A 95 -8.55 4.90 -4.59
CA ALA A 95 -7.77 4.31 -3.52
C ALA A 95 -8.12 4.91 -2.15
N ARG A 96 -7.96 4.09 -1.10
CA ARG A 96 -7.91 4.58 0.27
C ARG A 96 -6.61 5.37 0.53
N THR A 97 -6.62 6.17 1.59
CA THR A 97 -5.38 6.75 2.12
C THR A 97 -4.56 5.67 2.81
N LEU A 98 -3.27 5.95 3.05
CA LEU A 98 -2.45 5.08 3.88
C LEU A 98 -2.97 5.08 5.33
N GLU A 99 -2.98 3.91 5.94
CA GLU A 99 -3.32 3.71 7.34
C GLU A 99 -2.15 4.07 8.25
N TYR A 100 -2.41 4.20 9.55
CA TYR A 100 -1.41 4.63 10.53
C TYR A 100 -0.11 3.80 10.47
N TYR A 101 -0.22 2.47 10.49
CA TYR A 101 0.94 1.57 10.47
C TYR A 101 1.75 1.67 9.16
N GLU A 102 1.09 1.94 8.03
CA GLU A 102 1.73 2.16 6.73
C GLU A 102 2.50 3.48 6.71
N VAL A 103 1.94 4.52 7.33
CA VAL A 103 2.63 5.81 7.50
C VAL A 103 3.83 5.67 8.43
N CYS A 104 3.72 4.91 9.53
CA CYS A 104 4.86 4.62 10.41
C CYS A 104 5.95 3.80 9.72
N HIS A 105 5.58 2.88 8.82
CA HIS A 105 6.56 2.17 8.01
C HIS A 105 7.40 3.14 7.15
N LEU A 106 6.74 4.03 6.40
CA LEU A 106 7.42 5.06 5.61
C LEU A 106 8.20 6.05 6.49
N GLN A 107 7.69 6.40 7.67
CA GLN A 107 8.40 7.21 8.67
C GLN A 107 9.73 6.54 9.07
N CYS A 108 9.70 5.24 9.36
CA CYS A 108 10.91 4.49 9.66
C CYS A 108 11.86 4.49 8.46
N MET A 109 11.39 4.23 7.24
CA MET A 109 12.25 4.26 6.05
C MET A 109 12.97 5.62 5.88
N VAL A 110 12.32 6.74 6.22
CA VAL A 110 12.90 8.09 6.17
C VAL A 110 13.90 8.34 7.29
N LEU A 111 13.58 7.94 8.53
CA LEU A 111 14.32 8.35 9.73
C LEU A 111 15.31 7.30 10.27
N LEU A 112 15.25 6.06 9.79
CA LEU A 112 16.16 4.99 10.18
C LEU A 112 17.65 5.35 9.99
N PRO A 113 18.07 6.07 8.93
CA PRO A 113 19.44 6.52 8.82
C PRO A 113 19.91 7.45 9.95
N ARG A 114 19.01 8.18 10.63
CA ARG A 114 19.36 8.95 11.83
C ARG A 114 19.71 8.01 12.98
N VAL A 115 18.89 6.98 13.19
CA VAL A 115 19.10 5.97 14.24
C VAL A 115 20.41 5.22 14.03
N ILE A 116 20.68 4.75 12.80
CA ILE A 116 21.90 3.99 12.47
C ILE A 116 23.17 4.83 12.70
N ARG A 117 23.11 6.16 12.52
CA ARG A 117 24.25 7.06 12.70
C ARG A 117 24.61 7.34 14.17
N CYS A 118 23.72 7.05 15.11
CA CYS A 118 23.99 7.19 16.55
C CYS A 118 25.10 6.21 16.98
N LYS A 119 26.15 6.71 17.63
CA LYS A 119 27.33 5.93 18.01
C LYS A 119 27.23 5.29 19.40
N GLY A 120 26.29 5.74 20.21
CA GLY A 120 26.07 5.24 21.56
C GLY A 120 24.69 5.60 22.11
N THR A 121 24.43 5.16 23.34
CA THR A 121 23.15 5.33 24.02
C THR A 121 22.77 6.80 24.20
N GLU A 122 23.72 7.69 24.50
CA GLU A 122 23.46 9.13 24.67
C GLU A 122 22.95 9.80 23.38
N ASP A 123 23.52 9.44 22.22
CA ASP A 123 23.06 9.91 20.91
C ASP A 123 21.63 9.41 20.64
N LEU A 124 21.33 8.16 21.03
CA LEU A 124 20.00 7.56 20.86
C LEU A 124 18.96 8.22 21.77
N GLU A 125 19.30 8.51 23.03
CA GLU A 125 18.44 9.23 23.98
C GLU A 125 18.14 10.66 23.48
N THR A 126 19.16 11.33 22.95
CA THR A 126 19.01 12.66 22.34
C THR A 126 18.08 12.61 21.14
N LEU A 127 18.31 11.67 20.22
CA LEU A 127 17.46 11.49 19.04
C LEU A 127 16.03 11.10 19.43
N GLU A 128 15.84 10.23 20.41
CA GLU A 128 14.52 9.86 20.93
C GLU A 128 13.78 11.10 21.46
N HIS A 129 14.48 11.96 22.22
CA HIS A 129 13.90 13.20 22.73
C HIS A 129 13.52 14.16 21.59
N GLU A 130 14.37 14.33 20.58
CA GLU A 130 14.08 15.16 19.41
C GLU A 130 12.88 14.64 18.59
N LEU A 131 12.72 13.32 18.50
CA LEU A 131 11.67 12.68 17.72
C LEU A 131 10.34 12.59 18.45
N TYR A 132 10.32 12.42 19.78
CA TYR A 132 9.08 12.14 20.52
C TYR A 132 8.79 13.12 21.67
N GLY A 133 9.72 13.99 22.04
CA GLY A 133 9.59 14.95 23.15
C GLY A 133 9.58 14.33 24.55
N GLN A 134 9.37 13.02 24.66
CA GLN A 134 9.38 12.26 25.90
C GLN A 134 10.25 11.01 25.75
N ALA A 135 11.22 10.86 26.65
CA ALA A 135 11.96 9.61 26.79
C ALA A 135 11.04 8.54 27.41
N ARG A 136 11.15 7.29 26.97
CA ARG A 136 10.43 6.18 27.63
C ARG A 136 10.88 6.05 29.09
N SER A 137 10.04 5.43 29.93
CA SER A 137 10.40 5.10 31.32
C SER A 137 11.77 4.43 31.38
N ARG A 138 12.66 4.92 32.25
CA ARG A 138 14.08 4.51 32.45
C ARG A 138 14.33 3.00 32.69
N SER A 139 13.29 2.17 32.67
CA SER A 139 13.36 0.73 32.91
C SER A 139 13.75 -0.10 31.67
N THR A 140 13.63 0.45 30.46
CA THR A 140 14.06 -0.23 29.22
C THR A 140 15.28 0.50 28.66
N GLU A 141 16.43 -0.18 28.58
CA GLU A 141 17.62 0.40 27.94
C GLU A 141 17.31 0.71 26.47
N ILE A 142 17.51 1.96 26.07
CA ILE A 142 17.34 2.36 24.68
C ILE A 142 18.50 1.79 23.84
N ASN A 143 18.14 1.23 22.69
CA ASN A 143 19.07 0.79 21.68
C ASN A 143 18.47 1.04 20.28
N HIS A 144 19.27 0.81 19.25
CA HIS A 144 18.85 1.00 17.86
C HIS A 144 17.56 0.24 17.51
N ILE A 145 17.42 -1.00 17.99
CA ILE A 145 16.24 -1.85 17.73
C ILE A 145 14.99 -1.25 18.37
N VAL A 146 15.08 -0.81 19.64
CA VAL A 146 13.96 -0.18 20.36
C VAL A 146 13.52 1.09 19.64
N LEU A 147 14.46 1.94 19.22
CA LEU A 147 14.12 3.19 18.55
C LEU A 147 13.56 2.96 17.13
N ARG A 148 14.07 1.96 16.39
CA ARG A 148 13.47 1.49 15.13
C ARG A 148 12.03 1.01 15.36
N ASP A 149 11.79 0.19 16.37
CA ASP A 149 10.46 -0.35 16.63
C ASP A 149 9.49 0.77 17.04
N ARG A 150 9.95 1.80 17.75
CA ARG A 150 9.18 3.03 17.96
C ARG A 150 8.89 3.76 16.65
N LEU A 151 9.87 3.95 15.77
CA LEU A 151 9.63 4.57 14.45
C LEU A 151 8.57 3.83 13.64
N LEU A 152 8.49 2.51 13.80
CA LEU A 152 7.51 1.64 13.15
C LEU A 152 6.14 1.63 13.82
N THR A 153 5.99 2.13 15.05
CA THR A 153 4.75 1.99 15.85
C THR A 153 4.19 3.29 16.41
N GLU A 154 4.99 4.35 16.47
CA GLU A 154 4.63 5.64 17.07
C GLU A 154 4.95 6.76 16.07
N GLN A 155 4.09 7.78 15.99
CA GLN A 155 4.36 8.96 15.16
C GLN A 155 5.38 9.87 15.86
N VAL A 156 6.37 10.35 15.11
CA VAL A 156 7.28 11.40 15.60
C VAL A 156 6.56 12.75 15.70
N LEU A 157 7.20 13.70 16.38
CA LEU A 157 6.65 15.04 16.59
C LEU A 157 6.28 15.71 15.24
N PRO A 158 5.11 16.36 15.15
CA PRO A 158 4.68 17.08 13.94
C PRO A 158 5.69 18.10 13.41
N THR A 159 6.53 18.63 14.31
CA THR A 159 7.53 19.67 14.06
C THR A 159 8.91 19.12 13.69
N THR A 160 9.13 17.80 13.74
CA THR A 160 10.43 17.20 13.41
C THR A 160 10.85 17.63 12.00
N PRO A 161 12.00 18.31 11.83
CA PRO A 161 12.45 18.78 10.53
C PRO A 161 12.95 17.60 9.69
N ILE A 162 12.52 17.51 8.43
CA ILE A 162 12.90 16.49 7.46
C ILE A 162 13.59 17.16 6.29
N GLU A 163 14.80 16.73 5.97
CA GLU A 163 15.53 17.20 4.81
C GLU A 163 15.09 16.46 3.53
N ARG A 164 15.15 17.16 2.39
CA ARG A 164 14.84 16.57 1.09
C ARG A 164 15.63 15.29 0.83
N ARG A 165 16.90 15.28 1.25
CA ARG A 165 17.77 14.13 1.00
C ARG A 165 17.25 12.86 1.68
N GLU A 166 16.70 12.97 2.89
CA GLU A 166 16.24 11.82 3.69
C GLU A 166 15.03 11.10 3.05
N PHE A 167 14.21 11.82 2.30
CA PHE A 167 13.05 11.25 1.62
C PHE A 167 13.32 10.94 0.14
N MET A 168 14.01 11.83 -0.58
CA MET A 168 14.08 11.77 -2.04
C MET A 168 15.43 11.31 -2.60
N THR A 169 16.54 11.57 -1.90
CA THR A 169 17.89 11.45 -2.49
C THR A 169 18.68 10.28 -1.92
N ASP A 170 18.66 10.14 -0.59
CA ASP A 170 19.45 9.16 0.13
C ASP A 170 18.81 7.77 -0.02
N LYS A 171 19.68 6.76 -0.06
CA LYS A 171 19.25 5.36 -0.12
C LYS A 171 18.62 4.93 1.21
N CYS A 172 17.65 4.04 1.12
CA CYS A 172 17.04 3.42 2.29
C CYS A 172 18.00 2.41 2.95
N TYR A 173 17.73 2.10 4.21
CA TYR A 173 18.28 0.93 4.90
C TYR A 173 17.17 -0.07 5.18
N SER A 174 17.48 -1.36 5.16
CA SER A 174 16.52 -2.41 5.51
C SER A 174 15.98 -2.19 6.92
N CYS A 175 14.65 -2.15 7.05
CA CYS A 175 13.98 -2.11 8.35
C CYS A 175 14.09 -3.44 9.10
N LEU A 176 14.40 -4.53 8.39
CA LEU A 176 14.55 -5.86 8.97
C LEU A 176 15.86 -5.98 9.75
N ASP A 177 17.00 -5.68 9.10
CA ASP A 177 18.34 -5.89 9.66
C ASP A 177 19.05 -4.61 10.15
N MET A 178 18.57 -3.43 9.76
CA MET A 178 19.16 -2.12 10.07
C MET A 178 20.62 -1.94 9.59
N ALA A 179 21.10 -2.78 8.68
CA ALA A 179 22.48 -2.82 8.24
C ALA A 179 22.60 -2.73 6.71
N THR A 180 21.68 -3.34 5.98
CA THR A 180 21.75 -3.41 4.52
C THR A 180 21.27 -2.09 3.91
N GLU A 181 22.14 -1.40 3.16
CA GLU A 181 21.77 -0.25 2.33
C GLU A 181 21.10 -0.73 1.03
N LEU A 182 19.91 -0.21 0.75
CA LEU A 182 19.06 -0.61 -0.36
C LEU A 182 19.36 0.19 -1.63
N GLN A 183 19.02 -0.36 -2.79
CA GLN A 183 19.32 0.29 -4.09
C GLN A 183 18.30 1.34 -4.53
N HIS A 184 17.39 1.75 -3.64
CA HIS A 184 16.34 2.73 -3.91
C HIS A 184 16.20 3.75 -2.78
N THR A 185 15.50 4.84 -3.07
CA THR A 185 15.15 5.88 -2.09
C THR A 185 13.72 5.63 -1.60
N VAL A 186 13.29 6.35 -0.55
CA VAL A 186 11.91 6.25 -0.05
C VAL A 186 10.93 6.72 -1.13
N TRP A 187 11.27 7.81 -1.81
CA TRP A 187 10.50 8.34 -2.92
C TRP A 187 10.30 7.33 -4.05
N SER A 188 11.39 6.73 -4.56
CA SER A 188 11.27 5.81 -5.69
C SER A 188 10.54 4.53 -5.29
N TRP A 189 10.72 4.05 -4.05
CA TRP A 189 9.93 2.95 -3.52
C TRP A 189 8.43 3.25 -3.49
N LEU A 190 8.04 4.40 -2.91
CA LEU A 190 6.63 4.81 -2.82
C LEU A 190 6.01 5.01 -4.20
N PHE A 191 6.75 5.61 -5.13
CA PHE A 191 6.31 5.78 -6.51
C PHE A 191 6.04 4.43 -7.19
N ARG A 192 7.00 3.49 -7.13
CA ARG A 192 6.86 2.16 -7.75
C ARG A 192 5.77 1.32 -7.11
N ALA A 193 5.65 1.33 -5.79
CA ALA A 193 4.54 0.69 -5.09
C ALA A 193 3.18 1.25 -5.55
N THR A 194 3.09 2.57 -5.78
CA THR A 194 1.87 3.21 -6.30
C THR A 194 1.57 2.81 -7.74
N GLU A 195 2.58 2.72 -8.61
CA GLU A 195 2.41 2.20 -9.99
C GLU A 195 1.89 0.76 -9.99
N MET A 196 2.40 -0.09 -9.07
CA MET A 196 1.93 -1.47 -8.91
C MET A 196 0.47 -1.53 -8.46
N ILE A 197 0.03 -0.64 -7.56
CA ILE A 197 -1.38 -0.55 -7.15
C ILE A 197 -2.26 -0.07 -8.31
N GLN A 198 -1.77 0.89 -9.10
CA GLN A 198 -2.48 1.41 -10.25
C GLN A 198 -2.66 0.35 -11.35
N ASP A 199 -1.66 -0.54 -11.51
CA ASP A 199 -1.64 -1.65 -12.47
C ASP A 199 -2.12 -1.21 -13.87
N VAL A 200 -1.45 -0.20 -14.42
CA VAL A 200 -1.82 0.36 -15.74
C VAL A 200 -1.76 -0.74 -16.79
N GLY A 201 -2.90 -1.01 -17.43
CA GLY A 201 -3.04 -2.08 -18.42
C GLY A 201 -3.41 -3.45 -17.83
N HIS A 202 -3.69 -3.53 -16.52
CA HIS A 202 -4.17 -4.72 -15.83
C HIS A 202 -3.30 -5.95 -16.09
N LYS A 203 -1.99 -5.82 -15.89
CA LYS A 203 -1.05 -6.93 -16.15
C LYS A 203 -0.72 -7.71 -14.88
N LEU A 204 -0.82 -7.09 -13.71
CA LEU A 204 -0.60 -7.74 -12.42
C LEU A 204 -1.87 -8.49 -11.97
N CYS A 205 -3.05 -7.96 -12.27
CA CYS A 205 -4.30 -8.70 -12.16
C CYS A 205 -5.12 -8.57 -13.47
N PRO A 206 -4.86 -9.42 -14.49
CA PRO A 206 -5.53 -9.40 -15.78
C PRO A 206 -6.98 -9.88 -15.75
N SER A 207 -7.90 -9.05 -16.24
CA SER A 207 -9.33 -9.42 -16.31
C SER A 207 -9.53 -10.71 -17.11
N PRO A 208 -10.32 -11.68 -16.61
CA PRO A 208 -10.55 -12.97 -17.27
C PRO A 208 -11.16 -12.82 -18.67
N ASN A 209 -11.72 -11.64 -18.99
CA ASN A 209 -12.38 -11.37 -20.27
C ASN A 209 -11.43 -11.07 -21.46
N LEU A 210 -10.11 -11.12 -21.29
CA LEU A 210 -9.16 -10.86 -22.40
C LEU A 210 -8.83 -12.09 -23.26
N GLY A 211 -9.33 -13.27 -22.91
CA GLY A 211 -8.98 -14.54 -23.55
C GLY A 211 -9.74 -14.92 -24.84
N GLU A 212 -10.93 -14.37 -25.12
CA GLU A 212 -11.75 -14.87 -26.24
C GLU A 212 -11.98 -13.83 -27.36
N LYS A 213 -10.97 -13.66 -28.22
CA LYS A 213 -11.24 -13.16 -29.58
C LYS A 213 -11.85 -14.27 -30.43
N LYS A 214 -13.19 -14.21 -30.54
CA LYS A 214 -14.11 -14.77 -31.55
C LYS A 214 -15.08 -15.82 -31.02
N VAL A 215 -16.17 -15.38 -30.39
CA VAL A 215 -17.49 -16.01 -30.61
C VAL A 215 -18.56 -14.93 -30.72
N THR A 216 -19.48 -15.20 -31.63
CA THR A 216 -20.58 -14.43 -32.19
C THR A 216 -21.55 -13.75 -31.22
N LYS A 217 -22.12 -12.63 -31.71
CA LYS A 217 -23.32 -11.95 -31.22
C LYS A 217 -24.38 -12.90 -30.65
N THR A 218 -24.63 -12.90 -29.34
CA THR A 218 -25.95 -12.75 -28.68
C THR A 218 -25.86 -12.91 -27.16
N LYS A 219 -26.81 -12.23 -26.48
CA LYS A 219 -27.07 -12.15 -25.03
C LYS A 219 -26.07 -11.32 -24.20
N LYS A 220 -26.59 -10.18 -23.70
CA LYS A 220 -26.16 -9.59 -22.42
C LYS A 220 -26.01 -10.71 -21.39
N GLN A 221 -24.79 -11.15 -21.13
CA GLN A 221 -24.49 -11.82 -19.86
C GLN A 221 -24.41 -10.73 -18.81
N MET A 222 -25.50 -10.58 -18.07
CA MET A 222 -25.45 -10.03 -16.72
C MET A 222 -24.73 -11.06 -15.85
N ALA A 223 -23.40 -11.04 -15.83
CA ALA A 223 -22.66 -11.57 -14.70
C ALA A 223 -22.73 -10.50 -13.61
N ALA A 224 -23.67 -10.68 -12.70
CA ALA A 224 -23.75 -9.89 -11.48
C ALA A 224 -22.57 -10.28 -10.57
N SER A 225 -21.68 -9.32 -10.32
CA SER A 225 -21.09 -9.07 -8.99
C SER A 225 -20.36 -10.22 -8.28
N GLU A 226 -19.35 -10.80 -8.92
CA GLU A 226 -18.12 -11.12 -8.18
C GLU A 226 -17.11 -10.02 -8.51
N GLU A 227 -16.72 -9.22 -7.51
CA GLU A 227 -15.77 -8.13 -7.71
C GLU A 227 -14.48 -8.67 -8.29
N TYR A 228 -14.25 -8.43 -9.59
CA TYR A 228 -13.00 -8.79 -10.23
C TYR A 228 -11.82 -8.26 -9.40
N GLN A 229 -10.94 -9.16 -8.99
CA GLN A 229 -9.83 -8.84 -8.10
C GLN A 229 -8.80 -8.02 -8.87
N THR A 230 -8.66 -6.74 -8.51
CA THR A 230 -7.65 -5.83 -9.04
C THR A 230 -6.61 -5.54 -7.97
N MET A 231 -5.41 -5.11 -8.37
CA MET A 231 -4.40 -4.59 -7.44
C MET A 231 -4.96 -3.49 -6.52
N LEU A 232 -5.81 -2.61 -7.07
CA LEU A 232 -6.51 -1.58 -6.31
C LEU A 232 -7.51 -2.16 -5.29
N SER A 233 -8.31 -3.15 -5.68
CA SER A 233 -9.24 -3.84 -4.78
C SER A 233 -8.49 -4.52 -3.63
N LEU A 234 -7.38 -5.21 -3.94
CA LEU A 234 -6.52 -5.85 -2.95
C LEU A 234 -5.93 -4.86 -1.96
N PHE A 235 -5.46 -3.72 -2.45
CA PHE A 235 -4.95 -2.63 -1.63
C PHE A 235 -6.02 -2.01 -0.73
N ASN A 236 -7.19 -1.70 -1.29
CA ASN A 236 -8.31 -1.13 -0.55
C ASN A 236 -8.86 -2.08 0.51
N LYS A 237 -8.84 -3.38 0.25
CA LYS A 237 -9.27 -4.42 1.20
C LYS A 237 -8.21 -4.74 2.26
N GLY A 238 -6.99 -4.23 2.16
CA GLY A 238 -5.89 -4.52 3.11
C GLY A 238 -5.28 -5.91 2.94
N ILE A 239 -5.48 -6.55 1.79
CA ILE A 239 -4.90 -7.86 1.44
C ILE A 239 -3.47 -7.67 0.92
N ILE A 240 -3.21 -6.55 0.23
CA ILE A 240 -1.86 -6.08 -0.11
C ILE A 240 -1.67 -4.71 0.51
N THR A 241 -0.58 -4.50 1.24
CA THR A 241 -0.38 -3.28 2.03
C THR A 241 1.09 -2.94 2.20
N PHE A 242 1.39 -1.76 2.72
CA PHE A 242 2.73 -1.30 3.07
C PHE A 242 3.10 -1.75 4.49
N ALA A 243 2.89 -3.03 4.81
CA ALA A 243 3.24 -3.59 6.11
C ALA A 243 4.77 -3.67 6.28
N SER A 244 5.26 -3.25 7.45
CA SER A 244 6.67 -3.40 7.82
C SER A 244 6.98 -4.83 8.27
N PRO A 245 8.27 -5.22 8.38
CA PRO A 245 8.64 -6.50 8.96
C PRO A 245 8.15 -6.67 10.40
N LEU A 246 8.13 -5.59 11.20
CA LEU A 246 7.58 -5.61 12.56
C LEU A 246 6.07 -5.89 12.56
N CYS A 247 5.32 -5.26 11.64
CA CYS A 247 3.89 -5.51 11.47
C CYS A 247 3.64 -6.98 11.09
N ALA A 248 4.42 -7.51 10.14
CA ALA A 248 4.33 -8.91 9.73
C ALA A 248 4.61 -9.88 10.89
N ARG A 249 5.59 -9.58 11.77
CA ARG A 249 5.83 -10.38 12.98
C ARG A 249 4.62 -10.41 13.91
N GLN A 250 3.95 -9.28 14.12
CA GLN A 250 2.77 -9.21 14.97
C GLN A 250 1.59 -9.97 14.37
N VAL A 251 1.39 -9.89 13.06
CA VAL A 251 0.37 -10.64 12.33
C VAL A 251 0.52 -12.15 12.58
N PHE A 252 1.73 -12.70 12.45
CA PHE A 252 1.96 -14.14 12.65
C PHE A 252 2.07 -14.56 14.12
N GLN A 253 2.05 -13.61 15.05
CA GLN A 253 1.85 -13.88 16.48
C GLN A 253 0.35 -13.94 16.85
N ASP A 254 -0.54 -13.50 15.96
CA ASP A 254 -1.98 -13.59 16.18
C ASP A 254 -2.47 -15.03 16.02
N ALA A 255 -3.17 -15.54 17.03
CA ALA A 255 -3.70 -16.89 17.04
C ALA A 255 -4.67 -17.18 15.87
N LYS A 256 -5.33 -16.17 15.30
CA LYS A 256 -6.21 -16.33 14.12
C LYS A 256 -5.46 -16.79 12.86
N VAL A 257 -4.13 -16.59 12.82
CA VAL A 257 -3.27 -16.92 11.68
C VAL A 257 -2.65 -18.32 11.83
N ALA A 258 -2.70 -18.89 13.04
CA ALA A 258 -2.21 -20.25 13.33
C ALA A 258 -3.21 -21.31 12.84
N LEU A 259 -3.15 -21.65 11.55
CA LEU A 259 -4.01 -22.65 10.90
C LEU A 259 -3.21 -23.79 10.27
N GLU A 260 -3.81 -24.98 10.21
CA GLU A 260 -3.20 -26.18 9.62
C GLU A 260 -2.87 -26.02 8.13
N ARG A 261 -3.72 -25.31 7.36
CA ARG A 261 -3.49 -25.04 5.93
C ARG A 261 -2.66 -23.77 5.65
N GLY A 262 -2.17 -23.11 6.70
CA GLY A 262 -1.30 -21.94 6.63
C GLY A 262 -1.98 -20.67 6.09
N ALA A 263 -1.45 -19.52 6.48
CA ALA A 263 -1.83 -18.22 5.93
C ALA A 263 -0.59 -17.47 5.44
N MET A 264 -0.78 -16.63 4.43
CA MET A 264 0.29 -15.86 3.80
C MET A 264 -0.06 -14.38 3.79
N LEU A 265 0.88 -13.54 4.23
CA LEU A 265 0.76 -12.09 4.10
C LEU A 265 1.45 -11.63 2.82
N LEU A 266 0.71 -10.87 2.00
CA LEU A 266 1.25 -10.21 0.83
C LEU A 266 1.47 -8.71 1.12
N ARG A 267 2.68 -8.22 0.86
CA ARG A 267 3.04 -6.82 1.11
C ARG A 267 3.90 -6.26 -0.03
N MET A 268 3.98 -4.94 -0.12
CA MET A 268 4.99 -4.30 -0.97
C MET A 268 6.38 -4.56 -0.36
N CYS A 269 7.31 -5.06 -1.18
CA CYS A 269 8.65 -5.40 -0.72
C CYS A 269 9.45 -4.11 -0.49
N ASP A 270 9.82 -3.85 0.77
CA ASP A 270 10.70 -2.77 1.19
C ASP A 270 12.16 -2.97 0.77
N GLU A 271 12.62 -4.23 0.65
CA GLU A 271 14.01 -4.53 0.25
C GLU A 271 14.28 -4.30 -1.25
N ASN A 272 13.25 -4.46 -2.09
CA ASN A 272 13.35 -4.31 -3.54
C ASN A 272 12.16 -3.52 -4.07
N SER A 273 12.42 -2.28 -4.51
CA SER A 273 11.43 -1.44 -5.17
C SER A 273 10.86 -2.14 -6.43
N GLY A 274 9.53 -2.17 -6.54
CA GLY A 274 8.85 -2.85 -7.65
C GLY A 274 8.60 -4.35 -7.44
N PHE A 275 8.75 -4.87 -6.22
CA PHE A 275 8.53 -6.28 -5.89
C PHE A 275 7.38 -6.47 -4.91
N PHE A 276 6.73 -7.62 -5.01
CA PHE A 276 5.88 -8.16 -3.96
C PHE A 276 6.72 -8.99 -3.00
N SER A 277 6.42 -8.90 -1.70
CA SER A 277 6.97 -9.79 -0.69
C SER A 277 5.85 -10.64 -0.09
N PHE A 278 6.13 -11.94 -0.01
CA PHE A 278 5.29 -12.94 0.62
C PHE A 278 5.91 -13.30 1.97
N VAL A 279 5.10 -13.27 3.03
CA VAL A 279 5.51 -13.69 4.36
C VAL A 279 4.70 -14.91 4.75
N PHE A 280 5.39 -15.97 5.15
CA PHE A 280 4.85 -17.32 5.32
C PHE A 280 4.81 -17.77 6.78
N GLY A 281 4.95 -16.83 7.72
CA GLY A 281 5.15 -17.09 9.15
C GLY A 281 6.61 -17.05 9.56
N PHE A 282 6.95 -17.80 10.60
CA PHE A 282 8.31 -17.88 11.13
C PHE A 282 9.06 -19.10 10.56
N GLU A 283 10.38 -19.06 10.57
CA GLU A 283 11.20 -20.23 10.25
C GLU A 283 11.02 -21.35 11.28
N ASP A 284 11.13 -22.63 10.88
CA ASP A 284 10.76 -23.78 11.73
C ASP A 284 11.56 -23.86 13.05
N SER A 285 12.74 -23.23 13.10
CA SER A 285 13.65 -23.20 14.25
C SER A 285 13.64 -21.88 15.02
N SER A 286 12.81 -20.90 14.65
CA SER A 286 12.85 -19.55 15.21
C SER A 286 11.46 -18.96 15.37
N SER A 287 11.16 -18.34 16.52
CA SER A 287 9.94 -17.54 16.72
C SER A 287 10.15 -16.05 16.42
N HIS A 288 11.30 -15.72 15.82
CA HIS A 288 11.73 -14.33 15.63
C HIS A 288 12.15 -14.01 14.20
N VAL A 289 12.52 -15.02 13.42
CA VAL A 289 12.92 -14.86 12.02
C VAL A 289 11.72 -15.20 11.14
N LEU A 290 11.31 -14.21 10.34
CA LEU A 290 10.22 -14.37 9.38
C LEU A 290 10.71 -15.13 8.15
N ARG A 291 9.96 -16.15 7.74
CA ARG A 291 10.14 -16.82 6.46
C ARG A 291 9.52 -15.96 5.37
N MET A 292 10.35 -15.38 4.49
CA MET A 292 9.91 -14.43 3.47
C MET A 292 10.46 -14.78 2.09
N GLY A 293 9.65 -14.53 1.07
CA GLY A 293 10.05 -14.56 -0.34
C GLY A 293 9.64 -13.28 -1.05
N SER A 294 10.13 -13.06 -2.26
CA SER A 294 9.72 -11.93 -3.09
C SER A 294 9.73 -12.28 -4.57
N VAL A 295 8.91 -11.58 -5.35
CA VAL A 295 8.83 -11.67 -6.81
C VAL A 295 8.71 -10.28 -7.39
N SER A 296 9.40 -10.01 -8.49
CA SER A 296 9.30 -8.70 -9.15
C SER A 296 7.95 -8.54 -9.85
N ALA A 297 7.44 -7.32 -9.89
CA ALA A 297 6.25 -7.00 -10.67
C ALA A 297 6.42 -7.33 -12.16
N GLU A 298 7.64 -7.24 -12.71
CA GLU A 298 7.90 -7.63 -14.10
C GLU A 298 7.75 -9.13 -14.31
N GLN A 299 8.31 -9.96 -13.41
CA GLN A 299 8.10 -11.42 -13.46
C GLN A 299 6.63 -11.78 -13.34
N VAL A 300 5.87 -11.12 -12.45
CA VAL A 300 4.42 -11.36 -12.32
C VAL A 300 3.69 -11.08 -13.64
N LYS A 301 4.10 -10.07 -14.41
CA LYS A 301 3.49 -9.73 -15.71
C LYS A 301 3.77 -10.77 -16.81
N ASP A 302 4.74 -11.65 -16.61
CA ASP A 302 5.05 -12.73 -17.56
C ASP A 302 4.06 -13.91 -17.44
N PHE A 303 3.38 -14.03 -16.29
CA PHE A 303 2.30 -15.01 -16.09
C PHE A 303 1.02 -14.56 -16.81
N LYS A 304 0.26 -15.50 -17.39
CA LYS A 304 -0.94 -15.18 -18.18
C LYS A 304 -2.05 -14.58 -17.33
N GLN A 305 -2.22 -15.09 -16.11
CA GLN A 305 -3.19 -14.59 -15.13
C GLN A 305 -2.54 -13.70 -14.07
N GLY A 306 -1.28 -13.29 -14.25
CA GLY A 306 -0.58 -12.39 -13.36
C GLY A 306 -0.41 -12.96 -11.94
N LEU A 307 -0.66 -12.12 -10.94
CA LEU A 307 -0.52 -12.46 -9.52
C LEU A 307 -1.40 -13.65 -9.09
N PRO A 308 -2.67 -13.78 -9.51
CA PRO A 308 -3.45 -15.00 -9.29
C PRO A 308 -2.72 -16.29 -9.69
N GLU A 309 -2.07 -16.33 -10.86
CA GLU A 309 -1.29 -17.51 -11.30
C GLU A 309 -0.15 -17.79 -10.35
N VAL A 310 0.61 -16.75 -9.95
CA VAL A 310 1.71 -16.88 -8.99
C VAL A 310 1.25 -17.46 -7.64
N LEU A 311 0.03 -17.16 -7.22
CA LEU A 311 -0.50 -17.65 -5.95
C LEU A 311 -0.93 -19.13 -6.02
N ILE A 312 -1.28 -19.64 -7.20
CA ILE A 312 -1.84 -20.98 -7.41
C ILE A 312 -0.80 -21.96 -7.97
N ASP A 313 0.04 -21.51 -8.90
CA ASP A 313 0.91 -22.40 -9.69
C ASP A 313 2.34 -22.50 -9.11
N GLU A 314 2.81 -21.48 -8.38
CA GLU A 314 4.14 -21.54 -7.78
C GLU A 314 4.15 -22.50 -6.58
N GLN A 315 5.14 -23.39 -6.54
CA GLN A 315 5.20 -24.52 -5.59
C GLN A 315 5.16 -24.14 -4.11
N PHE A 316 5.58 -22.91 -3.77
CA PHE A 316 5.64 -22.46 -2.40
C PHE A 316 4.40 -21.66 -1.97
N PRO A 317 3.98 -20.58 -2.69
CA PRO A 317 2.76 -19.85 -2.37
C PRO A 317 1.49 -20.72 -2.39
N SER A 318 1.37 -21.65 -3.33
CA SER A 318 0.22 -22.55 -3.48
C SER A 318 -0.07 -23.46 -2.28
N ARG A 319 0.88 -23.59 -1.35
CA ARG A 319 0.73 -24.37 -0.12
C ARG A 319 -0.08 -23.65 0.96
N PHE A 320 -0.39 -22.37 0.77
CA PHE A 320 -1.06 -21.53 1.76
C PHE A 320 -2.49 -21.25 1.29
N ALA A 321 -3.47 -21.75 2.04
CA ALA A 321 -4.87 -21.64 1.66
C ALA A 321 -5.42 -20.20 1.79
N TYR A 322 -4.88 -19.41 2.71
CA TYR A 322 -5.44 -18.11 3.09
C TYR A 322 -4.50 -16.94 2.84
N LEU A 323 -5.06 -15.83 2.35
CA LEU A 323 -4.38 -14.54 2.41
C LEU A 323 -4.72 -13.79 3.69
N VAL A 324 -3.71 -13.18 4.30
CA VAL A 324 -3.92 -12.30 5.44
C VAL A 324 -4.45 -10.95 4.97
N LYS A 325 -5.51 -10.48 5.63
CA LYS A 325 -6.04 -9.13 5.53
C LYS A 325 -5.74 -8.35 6.81
N ILE A 326 -5.11 -7.20 6.66
CA ILE A 326 -4.78 -6.26 7.74
C ILE A 326 -5.71 -5.03 7.63
N VAL A 327 -6.34 -4.66 8.74
CA VAL A 327 -7.14 -3.44 8.85
C VAL A 327 -6.69 -2.66 10.07
N ALA A 328 -6.53 -1.33 9.94
CA ALA A 328 -6.28 -0.51 11.11
C ALA A 328 -7.52 -0.42 12.00
N THR A 329 -7.35 -0.61 13.30
CA THR A 329 -8.43 -0.46 14.31
C THR A 329 -8.82 0.99 14.52
N ASN A 330 -7.87 1.92 14.32
CA ASN A 330 -8.06 3.36 14.46
C ASN A 330 -7.14 4.09 13.45
N SER A 331 -7.58 5.24 12.95
CA SER A 331 -6.80 6.09 12.04
C SER A 331 -5.56 6.72 12.68
N ASP A 332 -5.54 6.81 14.03
CA ASP A 332 -4.57 7.59 14.80
C ASP A 332 -3.71 6.75 15.76
N SER A 333 -3.82 5.42 15.71
CA SER A 333 -2.99 4.51 16.51
C SER A 333 -2.52 3.31 15.71
N TYR A 334 -1.49 2.63 16.22
CA TYR A 334 -0.90 1.47 15.55
C TYR A 334 -1.76 0.20 15.62
N GLY A 335 -2.87 0.20 16.34
CA GLY A 335 -3.66 -1.03 16.50
C GLY A 335 -4.13 -1.56 15.16
N ILE A 336 -3.82 -2.83 14.88
CA ILE A 336 -4.27 -3.56 13.69
C ILE A 336 -5.21 -4.71 14.09
N ASP A 337 -6.18 -5.00 13.24
CA ASP A 337 -6.98 -6.21 13.29
C ASP A 337 -6.64 -7.10 12.09
N VAL A 338 -6.55 -8.39 12.36
CA VAL A 338 -6.12 -9.40 11.40
C VAL A 338 -7.30 -10.33 11.12
N SER A 339 -7.55 -10.55 9.83
CA SER A 339 -8.56 -11.48 9.32
C SER A 339 -8.00 -12.24 8.12
N LEU A 340 -8.69 -13.30 7.70
CA LEU A 340 -8.30 -14.12 6.57
C LEU A 340 -9.24 -13.86 5.39
N ALA A 341 -8.67 -13.79 4.19
CA ALA A 341 -9.39 -13.58 2.95
C ALA A 341 -9.27 -14.83 2.06
N GLY A 342 -10.39 -15.54 1.90
CA GLY A 342 -10.61 -16.63 0.94
C GLY A 342 -9.78 -17.90 1.15
N GLU A 343 -10.33 -19.04 0.73
CA GLU A 343 -9.59 -20.27 0.44
C GLU A 343 -9.37 -20.30 -1.09
N PHE A 344 -8.13 -20.52 -1.55
CA PHE A 344 -7.89 -20.74 -2.98
C PHE A 344 -8.44 -22.11 -3.37
N ASP A 345 -9.71 -22.18 -3.76
CA ASP A 345 -10.27 -23.44 -4.27
C ASP A 345 -9.65 -23.74 -5.64
N SER A 346 -8.72 -24.69 -5.66
CA SER A 346 -8.37 -25.43 -6.88
C SER A 346 -9.51 -26.40 -7.17
N GLU A 347 -10.48 -26.01 -7.98
CA GLU A 347 -11.37 -26.98 -8.62
C GLU A 347 -10.55 -27.85 -9.57
N GLY A 348 -10.32 -29.10 -9.15
CA GLY A 348 -9.76 -30.20 -9.92
C GLY A 348 -10.25 -31.50 -9.30
N GLU A 349 -11.38 -32.00 -9.83
CA GLU A 349 -12.10 -33.21 -9.43
C GLU A 349 -11.22 -34.47 -9.33
N GLU A 350 -11.49 -35.30 -8.31
CA GLU A 350 -11.70 -36.73 -8.55
C GLU A 350 -13.08 -37.10 -7.98
N GLU A 351 -14.12 -36.94 -8.80
CA GLU A 351 -15.32 -37.77 -8.67
C GLU A 351 -14.91 -39.22 -8.93
N SER A 352 -14.85 -40.02 -7.87
CA SER A 352 -14.84 -41.47 -8.00
C SER A 352 -16.29 -41.94 -8.13
N GLU A 353 -16.69 -42.25 -9.35
CA GLU A 353 -17.85 -43.10 -9.63
C GLU A 353 -17.57 -44.50 -9.07
N GLU A 354 -18.21 -44.89 -7.96
CA GLU A 354 -18.72 -46.26 -7.81
C GLU A 354 -20.12 -46.19 -7.18
N GLY A 355 -21.10 -46.63 -7.97
CA GLY A 355 -22.51 -46.60 -7.60
C GLY A 355 -22.86 -47.58 -6.48
N THR A 356 -24.05 -47.41 -5.91
CA THR A 356 -25.19 -48.36 -6.04
C THR A 356 -26.29 -47.99 -5.02
N GLN A 357 -27.50 -47.69 -5.53
CA GLN A 357 -28.85 -47.80 -4.89
C GLN A 357 -29.14 -46.99 -3.60
N SER A 358 -30.36 -46.63 -3.24
CA SER A 358 -31.64 -46.26 -3.87
C SER A 358 -32.55 -45.82 -2.70
N TYR A 359 -33.65 -45.11 -2.98
CA TYR A 359 -34.69 -44.60 -2.07
C TYR A 359 -34.28 -43.37 -1.23
N GLY A 360 -34.90 -42.20 -1.34
CA GLY A 360 -36.23 -41.84 -1.81
C GLY A 360 -37.02 -41.25 -0.65
N GLY A 361 -37.18 -39.92 -0.60
CA GLY A 361 -38.05 -39.28 0.40
C GLY A 361 -37.87 -37.78 0.57
N LYS A 362 -38.29 -37.00 -0.44
CA LYS A 362 -38.62 -35.57 -0.28
C LYS A 362 -39.80 -35.42 0.68
N LEU A 363 -39.79 -34.42 1.54
CA LEU A 363 -41.03 -33.73 1.93
C LEU A 363 -40.75 -32.24 2.20
N ARG A 364 -41.37 -31.39 1.38
CA ARG A 364 -41.66 -29.98 1.68
C ARG A 364 -43.18 -29.85 1.95
N PRO A 365 -43.60 -28.76 2.60
CA PRO A 365 -44.79 -28.71 3.46
C PRO A 365 -46.06 -28.28 2.71
N ASN A 366 -47.24 -28.59 3.27
CA ASN A 366 -48.27 -27.60 3.64
C ASN A 366 -49.64 -28.19 4.00
N LEU A 367 -50.26 -27.53 4.99
CA LEU A 367 -51.67 -27.13 5.12
C LEU A 367 -52.79 -28.17 5.35
N MET A 368 -53.60 -27.76 6.35
CA MET A 368 -55.05 -27.89 6.53
C MET A 368 -55.63 -29.00 7.44
N GLU A 369 -56.13 -28.49 8.56
CA GLU A 369 -57.48 -28.65 9.14
C GLU A 369 -57.92 -29.99 9.77
N ASP A 370 -58.18 -29.87 11.08
CA ASP A 370 -59.34 -30.35 11.82
C ASP A 370 -59.93 -31.73 11.52
N LYS A 371 -59.84 -32.63 12.52
CA LYS A 371 -60.99 -32.96 13.38
C LYS A 371 -60.64 -33.96 14.48
N SER A 372 -60.99 -33.53 15.69
CA SER A 372 -61.64 -34.23 16.80
C SER A 372 -61.40 -35.72 17.12
N SER A 373 -61.44 -35.92 18.44
CA SER A 373 -62.06 -37.00 19.23
C SER A 373 -61.26 -38.27 19.55
N ASP A 374 -61.17 -38.48 20.87
CA ASP A 374 -61.36 -39.74 21.61
C ASP A 374 -60.18 -40.70 21.63
N GLU A 375 -59.47 -40.84 22.74
CA GLU A 375 -59.81 -41.51 24.03
C GLU A 375 -59.14 -42.89 24.09
N ILE A 376 -58.44 -43.14 25.21
CA ILE A 376 -58.24 -44.46 25.85
C ILE A 376 -57.34 -45.43 25.04
N LYS A 377 -56.15 -45.85 25.49
CA LYS A 377 -55.70 -46.28 26.82
C LYS A 377 -54.17 -46.35 26.84
#